data_AF-A0AAE1GAW7-F1
#
_entry.id   AF-A0AAE1GAW7-F1
#
_cell.length_a   1.000
_cell.length_b   1.000
_cell.length_c   1.000
_cell.angle_alpha   90.00
_cell.angle_beta   90.00
_cell.angle_gamma   90.00
#
_symmetry.space_group_name_H-M   'P 1'
#
loop_
_entity.id
_entity.type
_entity.pdbx_description
1 polymer ?
#
loop_
_entity_poly.entity_id
_entity_poly.type
_entity_poly.pdbx_seq_one_letter_code
_entity_poly.pdbx_strand_id
1 'polypeptide(L)'
;MHLEDGYVAQAAPKDTTLTGFFKLCQRDEFARTLYYWEAPRYYTWHKTGRKWQRRKQGKPVQDYSGIKSTDTLDRVYGVHPNQFECFFLRMLLHEVKGPQSFQE
;
A
#
# COMPACT_ATOMS: atom_id res chain seq x y z
N MET A 1 -3.36 -1.85 -50.00
CA MET A 1 -4.32 -1.84 -48.87
C MET A 1 -3.49 -1.97 -47.60
N HIS A 2 -3.13 -0.83 -47.01
CA HIS A 2 -2.43 -0.76 -45.72
C HIS A 2 -3.45 -1.05 -44.63
N LEU A 3 -3.16 -2.01 -43.75
CA LEU A 3 -3.80 -2.14 -42.45
C LEU A 3 -2.67 -2.10 -41.43
N GLU A 4 -2.42 -0.92 -40.89
CA GLU A 4 -1.68 -0.78 -39.65
C GLU A 4 -2.68 -1.05 -38.52
N ASP A 5 -2.62 -2.24 -37.95
CA ASP A 5 -3.32 -2.54 -36.70
C ASP A 5 -2.66 -1.73 -35.58
N GLY A 6 -3.29 -0.61 -35.23
CA GLY A 6 -2.89 0.27 -34.16
C GLY A 6 -2.92 -0.46 -32.82
N TYR A 7 -1.76 -0.89 -32.36
CA TYR A 7 -1.57 -1.36 -30.99
C TYR A 7 -1.71 -0.16 -30.04
N VAL A 8 -2.91 0.06 -29.51
CA VAL A 8 -3.13 0.98 -28.39
C VAL A 8 -2.37 0.43 -27.20
N ALA A 9 -1.21 1.02 -26.89
CA ALA A 9 -0.50 0.73 -25.66
C ALA A 9 -1.43 1.03 -24.47
N GLN A 10 -1.97 -0.03 -23.87
CA GLN A 10 -2.75 0.07 -22.64
C GLN A 10 -1.88 0.80 -21.61
N ALA A 11 -2.23 2.05 -21.28
CA ALA A 11 -1.50 2.79 -20.26
C ALA A 11 -1.45 1.95 -18.98
N ALA A 12 -0.25 1.77 -18.41
CA ALA A 12 -0.04 0.92 -17.25
C ALA A 12 -1.08 1.26 -16.15
N PRO A 13 -1.65 0.25 -15.46
CA PRO A 13 -2.64 0.47 -14.43
C PRO A 13 -2.14 1.48 -13.40
N LYS A 14 -3.03 2.40 -13.03
CA LYS A 14 -2.75 3.43 -12.03
C LYS A 14 -2.51 2.76 -10.68
N ASP A 15 -1.41 3.11 -10.00
CA ASP A 15 -1.11 2.53 -8.69
C ASP A 15 -2.25 2.75 -7.68
N THR A 16 -2.64 1.65 -7.03
CA THR A 16 -3.52 1.66 -5.87
C THR A 16 -2.68 1.83 -4.60
N THR A 17 -3.34 2.01 -3.45
CA THR A 17 -2.63 2.03 -2.16
C THR A 17 -1.90 0.71 -1.89
N LEU A 18 -2.45 -0.42 -2.36
CA LEU A 18 -1.86 -1.75 -2.24
C LEU A 18 -0.62 -1.90 -3.13
N THR A 19 -0.73 -1.63 -4.43
CA THR A 19 0.45 -1.74 -5.32
C THR A 19 1.51 -0.70 -4.99
N GLY A 20 1.10 0.47 -4.49
CA GLY A 20 2.00 1.45 -3.92
C GLY A 20 2.72 0.94 -2.67
N PHE A 21 2.06 0.13 -1.84
CA PHE A 21 2.68 -0.52 -0.67
C PHE A 21 3.70 -1.57 -1.10
N PHE A 22 3.43 -2.33 -2.17
CA PHE A 22 4.42 -3.26 -2.72
C PHE A 22 5.71 -2.55 -3.14
N LYS A 23 5.57 -1.45 -3.89
CA LYS A 23 6.70 -0.60 -4.29
C LYS A 23 7.40 0.03 -3.09
N LEU A 24 6.67 0.33 -2.01
CA LEU A 24 7.26 0.80 -0.76
C LEU A 24 8.11 -0.30 -0.11
N CYS A 25 7.60 -1.53 -0.02
CA CYS A 25 8.31 -2.67 0.55
C CYS A 25 9.56 -3.02 -0.26
N GLN A 26 9.55 -2.86 -1.58
CA GLN A 26 10.75 -3.07 -2.39
C GLN A 26 11.91 -2.13 -2.02
N ARG A 27 11.63 -0.90 -1.57
CA ARG A 27 12.66 0.15 -1.37
C ARG A 27 12.93 0.55 0.09
N ASP A 28 12.03 0.22 1.02
CA ASP A 28 12.13 0.63 2.43
C ASP A 28 12.10 -0.62 3.32
N GLU A 29 13.22 -0.89 4.01
CA GLU A 29 13.38 -2.05 4.89
C GLU A 29 12.38 -2.05 6.04
N PHE A 30 12.09 -0.87 6.62
CA PHE A 30 11.09 -0.77 7.68
C PHE A 30 9.71 -1.18 7.15
N ALA A 31 9.34 -0.76 5.94
CA ALA A 31 8.07 -1.15 5.35
C ALA A 31 7.94 -2.66 5.12
N ARG A 32 9.05 -3.39 4.90
CA ARG A 32 9.04 -4.85 4.79
C ARG A 32 8.66 -5.55 6.10
N THR A 33 8.83 -4.87 7.25
CA THR A 33 8.47 -5.43 8.56
C THR A 33 6.98 -5.29 8.89
N LEU A 34 6.24 -4.51 8.08
CA LEU A 34 4.86 -4.15 8.34
C LEU A 34 3.88 -5.05 7.59
N TYR A 35 2.74 -5.30 8.22
CA TYR A 35 1.52 -5.69 7.50
C TYR A 35 0.95 -4.48 6.74
N TYR A 36 0.11 -4.75 5.73
CA TYR A 36 -0.53 -3.68 4.98
C TYR A 36 -1.40 -2.77 5.87
N TRP A 37 -2.11 -3.34 6.85
CA TRP A 37 -2.93 -2.56 7.79
C TRP A 37 -2.10 -1.71 8.76
N GLU A 38 -0.82 -2.03 8.98
CA GLU A 38 0.08 -1.21 9.81
C GLU A 38 0.65 -0.02 9.03
N ALA A 39 0.70 -0.09 7.70
CA ALA A 39 1.31 0.96 6.86
C ALA A 39 0.77 2.38 7.13
N PRO A 40 -0.56 2.61 7.27
CA PRO A 40 -1.12 3.93 7.60
C PRO A 40 -0.63 4.51 8.93
N ARG A 41 -0.13 3.69 9.86
CA ARG A 41 0.40 4.14 11.14
C ARG A 41 1.73 4.90 11.00
N TYR A 42 2.51 4.56 9.98
CA TYR A 42 3.87 5.09 9.77
C TYR A 42 4.01 5.92 8.49
N TYR A 43 3.15 5.67 7.52
CA TYR A 43 3.17 6.31 6.21
C TYR A 43 1.82 6.97 5.89
N THR A 44 1.85 7.95 4.99
CA THR A 44 0.67 8.61 4.42
C THR A 44 0.65 8.39 2.92
N TRP A 45 -0.53 8.08 2.38
CA TRP A 45 -0.74 7.99 0.94
C TRP A 45 -0.88 9.37 0.29
N HIS A 46 0.06 9.73 -0.59
CA HIS A 46 0.00 10.95 -1.38
C HIS A 46 -0.75 10.70 -2.70
N LYS A 47 -2.05 11.03 -2.74
CA LYS A 47 -2.97 10.68 -3.85
C LYS A 47 -2.48 11.13 -5.23
N THR A 48 -2.01 12.37 -5.35
CA THR A 48 -1.55 12.95 -6.64
C THR A 48 -0.31 12.23 -7.16
N GLY A 49 0.62 11.89 -6.27
CA GLY A 49 1.88 11.24 -6.62
C GLY A 49 1.84 9.72 -6.49
N ARG A 50 0.68 9.16 -6.13
CA ARG A 50 0.44 7.73 -5.85
C ARG A 50 1.59 7.03 -5.14
N LYS A 51 2.02 7.61 -4.03
CA LYS A 51 3.15 7.09 -3.27
C LYS A 51 2.91 7.19 -1.78
N TRP A 52 3.40 6.20 -1.06
CA TRP A 52 3.55 6.28 0.38
C TRP A 52 4.73 7.18 0.73
N GLN A 53 4.52 8.03 1.73
CA GLN A 53 5.53 8.92 2.31
C GLN A 53 5.57 8.72 3.82
N ARG A 54 6.76 8.73 4.42
CA ARG A 54 6.92 8.67 5.87
C ARG A 54 6.18 9.83 6.53
N ARG A 55 5.53 9.56 7.67
CA ARG A 55 4.85 10.60 8.45
C ARG A 55 5.85 11.60 9.02
N LYS A 56 5.49 12.88 8.97
CA LYS A 56 6.27 13.98 9.55
C LYS A 56 5.99 14.19 11.04
N GLN A 57 4.81 13.79 11.50
CA GLN A 57 4.32 13.93 12.88
C GLN A 57 4.05 12.56 13.50
N GLY A 58 4.12 12.47 14.82
CA GLY A 58 3.96 11.24 15.59
C GLY A 58 5.13 11.01 16.57
N LYS A 59 5.02 9.92 17.34
CA LYS A 59 6.06 9.45 18.26
C LYS A 59 7.18 8.76 17.46
N PRO A 60 8.46 9.06 17.70
CA PRO A 60 9.56 8.33 17.10
C PRO A 60 9.46 6.83 17.39
N VAL A 61 9.80 6.01 16.40
CA VAL A 61 9.92 4.56 16.59
C VAL A 61 11.33 4.26 17.05
N GLN A 62 11.46 3.48 18.12
CA GLN A 62 12.76 3.04 18.64
C GLN A 62 13.50 2.25 17.55
N ASP A 63 14.82 2.43 17.46
CA ASP A 63 15.72 1.76 16.50
C ASP A 63 15.54 2.14 15.01
N TYR A 64 14.56 2.97 14.67
CA TYR A 64 14.31 3.43 13.30
C TYR A 64 14.38 4.96 13.16
N SER A 65 15.55 5.46 12.77
CA SER A 65 15.76 6.88 12.53
C SER A 65 14.85 7.42 11.41
N GLY A 66 14.16 8.52 11.70
CA GLY A 66 13.24 9.17 10.76
C GLY A 66 11.90 8.46 10.57
N ILE A 67 11.62 7.39 11.33
CA ILE A 67 10.29 6.77 11.37
C ILE A 67 9.50 7.31 12.56
N LYS A 68 8.23 7.65 12.30
CA LYS A 68 7.29 8.11 13.31
C LYS A 68 5.99 7.32 13.22
N SER A 69 5.49 6.90 14.37
CA SER A 69 4.19 6.27 14.56
C SER A 69 3.17 7.29 15.05
N THR A 70 1.95 7.22 14.53
CA THR A 70 0.82 7.95 15.11
C THR A 70 -0.13 7.00 15.84
N ASP A 71 -0.80 7.48 16.90
CA ASP A 71 -1.85 6.76 17.61
C ASP A 71 -3.21 6.91 16.91
N THR A 72 -3.21 7.26 15.62
CA THR A 72 -4.44 7.34 14.85
C THR A 72 -4.98 5.92 14.73
N LEU A 73 -6.01 5.63 15.53
CA LEU A 73 -6.82 4.42 15.42
C LEU A 73 -7.08 4.18 13.94
N ASP A 74 -6.76 2.97 13.48
CA ASP A 74 -7.01 2.55 12.12
C ASP A 74 -8.41 3.02 11.75
N ARG A 75 -8.54 3.70 10.60
CA ARG A 75 -9.84 3.74 9.93
C ARG A 75 -10.05 2.32 9.43
N VAL A 76 -10.44 1.44 10.35
CA VAL A 76 -10.93 0.13 10.03
C VAL A 76 -12.12 0.39 9.14
N TYR A 77 -11.94 0.20 7.83
CA TYR A 77 -13.05 0.23 6.91
C TYR A 77 -14.01 -0.85 7.40
N GLY A 78 -15.17 -0.42 7.89
CA GLY A 78 -16.31 -1.30 8.10
C GLY A 78 -16.72 -1.79 6.73
N VAL A 79 -16.11 -2.90 6.30
CA VAL A 79 -16.51 -3.56 5.06
C VAL A 79 -17.86 -4.19 5.35
N HIS A 80 -18.90 -3.70 4.71
CA HIS A 80 -20.24 -4.26 4.85
C HIS A 80 -20.20 -5.74 4.42
N PRO A 81 -20.88 -6.68 5.10
CA PRO A 81 -20.83 -8.12 4.79
C PRO A 81 -21.09 -8.46 3.32
N ASN A 82 -21.94 -7.68 2.63
CA ASN A 82 -22.21 -7.85 1.19
C ASN A 82 -21.04 -7.50 0.26
N GLN A 83 -19.93 -6.97 0.77
CA GLN A 83 -18.68 -6.77 0.05
C GLN A 83 -17.70 -7.91 0.38
N PHE A 84 -18.12 -9.15 0.14
CA PHE A 84 -17.37 -10.36 0.46
C PHE A 84 -15.94 -10.32 -0.10
N GLU A 85 -15.75 -9.83 -1.33
CA GLU A 85 -14.42 -9.67 -1.94
C GLU A 85 -13.50 -8.75 -1.12
N CYS A 86 -14.00 -7.59 -0.68
CA CYS A 86 -13.26 -6.67 0.17
C CYS A 86 -12.99 -7.26 1.56
N PHE A 87 -13.89 -8.09 2.08
CA PHE A 87 -13.72 -8.78 3.36
C PHE A 87 -12.61 -9.83 3.30
N PHE A 88 -12.62 -10.69 2.27
CA PHE A 88 -11.57 -11.69 2.06
C PHE A 88 -10.23 -11.04 1.69
N LEU A 89 -10.24 -10.00 0.83
CA LEU A 89 -9.04 -9.24 0.52
C LEU A 89 -8.47 -8.58 1.77
N ARG A 90 -9.32 -8.01 2.64
CA ARG A 90 -8.88 -7.49 3.93
C ARG A 90 -8.20 -8.58 4.75
N MET A 91 -8.81 -9.75 4.90
CA MET A 91 -8.19 -10.88 5.60
C MET A 91 -6.82 -11.22 5.02
N LEU A 92 -6.70 -11.44 3.71
CA LEU A 92 -5.45 -11.78 3.05
C LEU A 92 -4.35 -10.73 3.28
N LEU A 93 -4.73 -9.44 3.28
CA LEU A 93 -3.80 -8.34 3.52
C LEU A 93 -3.34 -8.21 4.98
N HIS A 94 -3.94 -8.95 5.92
CA HIS A 94 -3.52 -8.99 7.32
C HIS A 94 -2.50 -10.08 7.62
N GLU A 95 -2.30 -11.04 6.72
CA GLU A 95 -1.48 -12.23 6.99
C GLU A 95 -0.01 -12.08 6.54
N VAL A 96 0.28 -11.27 5.52
CA VAL A 96 1.61 -11.19 4.91
C VAL A 96 2.31 -9.86 5.24
N LYS A 97 3.55 -9.97 5.73
CA LYS A 97 4.44 -8.82 5.97
C LYS A 97 5.24 -8.47 4.72
N GLY A 98 5.36 -7.18 4.45
CA GLY A 98 6.24 -6.67 3.42
C GLY A 98 6.05 -7.22 1.99
N PRO A 99 4.81 -7.52 1.53
CA PRO A 99 4.61 -8.06 0.19
C PRO A 99 5.19 -7.13 -0.87
N GLN A 100 5.88 -7.69 -1.86
CA GLN A 100 6.55 -6.90 -2.91
C GLN A 100 5.89 -7.06 -4.28
N SER A 101 5.00 -8.02 -4.43
CA SER A 101 4.29 -8.33 -5.67
C SER A 101 3.04 -9.18 -5.34
N PHE A 102 2.21 -9.47 -6.36
CA PHE A 102 1.09 -10.43 -6.22
C PHE A 102 1.54 -11.89 -6.36
N GLN A 103 2.67 -12.12 -7.02
CA GLN A 103 3.37 -13.39 -7.01
C GLN A 103 4.33 -13.39 -5.82
N GLU A 104 4.29 -14.45 -5.01
CA GLU A 104 5.40 -14.75 -4.10
C GLU A 104 6.66 -15.15 -4.88
#